data_AF-A0A0S7B7W1-F1
#
_entry.id   AF-A0A0S7B7W1-F1
#
_cell.length_a   1.000
_cell.length_b   1.000
_cell.length_c   1.000
_cell.angle_alpha   90.00
_cell.angle_beta   90.00
_cell.angle_gamma   90.00
#
_symmetry.space_group_name_H-M   'P 1'
#
loop_
_entity.id
_entity.type
_entity.pdbx_description
1 polymer ?
#
loop_
_entity_poly.entity_id
_entity_poly.type
_entity_poly.pdbx_seq_one_letter_code
_entity_poly.pdbx_strand_id
1 'polypeptide(L)'
;MEKEKPANEALVELAQRLVYRLERLSVDSHWAVHASGVRRSLLRALDDLAEGDESAPGRLEALLPLGFKLVEQAAREMGDRE
;
A
#
# COMPACT_ATOMS: atom_id res chain seq x y z
N MET A 1 10.60 -14.79 -22.85
CA MET A 1 10.62 -13.34 -23.10
C MET A 1 9.54 -12.75 -22.21
N GLU A 2 9.89 -12.43 -20.96
CA GLU A 2 8.97 -11.75 -20.05
C GLU A 2 8.70 -10.37 -20.64
N LYS A 3 7.46 -10.12 -21.07
CA LYS A 3 7.08 -8.79 -21.54
C LYS A 3 7.13 -7.86 -20.32
N GLU A 4 7.80 -6.72 -20.46
CA GLU A 4 7.67 -5.61 -19.50
C GLU A 4 6.17 -5.33 -19.31
N LYS A 5 5.68 -5.50 -18.08
CA LYS A 5 4.31 -5.13 -17.73
C LYS A 5 4.17 -3.60 -17.86
N PRO A 6 3.03 -3.08 -18.33
CA PRO A 6 2.79 -1.64 -18.30
C PRO A 6 2.98 -1.13 -16.86
N ALA A 7 3.61 0.04 -16.71
CA ALA A 7 4.01 0.59 -15.40
C ALA A 7 2.85 0.61 -14.39
N ASN A 8 1.63 0.90 -14.85
CA ASN A 8 0.42 0.91 -14.01
C ASN A 8 0.06 -0.48 -13.47
N GLU A 9 0.28 -1.57 -14.21
CA GLU A 9 -0.03 -2.92 -13.74
C GLU A 9 0.90 -3.34 -12.60
N ALA A 10 2.18 -2.97 -12.68
CA ALA A 10 3.13 -3.19 -11.59
C ALA A 10 2.78 -2.37 -10.34
N LEU A 11 2.36 -1.10 -10.51
CA LEU A 11 1.89 -0.25 -9.42
C LEU A 11 0.65 -0.82 -8.73
N VAL A 12 -0.30 -1.33 -9.52
CA VAL A 12 -1.52 -1.99 -9.01
C VAL A 12 -1.16 -3.23 -8.18
N GLU A 13 -0.32 -4.12 -8.71
CA GLU A 13 0.11 -5.32 -7.99
C GLU A 13 0.81 -4.98 -6.66
N LEU A 14 1.67 -3.96 -6.65
CA LEU A 14 2.34 -3.49 -5.45
C LEU A 14 1.35 -2.91 -4.44
N ALA A 15 0.43 -2.05 -4.88
CA ALA A 15 -0.57 -1.43 -4.02
C ALA A 15 -1.52 -2.47 -3.40
N GLN A 16 -1.97 -3.46 -4.17
CA GLN A 16 -2.81 -4.56 -3.67
C GLN A 16 -2.10 -5.40 -2.60
N ARG A 17 -0.83 -5.77 -2.84
CA ARG A 17 -0.01 -6.49 -1.84
C ARG A 17 0.16 -5.66 -0.56
N LEU A 18 0.34 -4.35 -0.70
CA LEU A 18 0.53 -3.45 0.44
C LEU A 18 -0.76 -3.27 1.24
N VAL A 19 -1.91 -3.13 0.58
CA VAL A 19 -3.24 -3.12 1.21
C VAL A 19 -3.45 -4.37 2.06
N TYR A 20 -3.14 -5.56 1.53
CA TYR A 20 -3.26 -6.81 2.27
C TYR A 20 -2.38 -6.84 3.53
N ARG A 21 -1.14 -6.33 3.45
CA ARG A 21 -0.25 -6.26 4.62
C ARG A 21 -0.73 -5.25 5.66
N LEU A 22 -1.16 -4.07 5.22
CA LEU A 22 -1.66 -3.02 6.11
C LEU A 22 -2.93 -3.46 6.84
N GLU A 23 -3.80 -4.25 6.19
CA GLU A 23 -4.99 -4.84 6.82
C GLU A 23 -4.65 -5.76 8.00
N ARG A 24 -3.59 -6.56 7.87
CA ARG A 24 -3.13 -7.43 8.95
C ARG A 24 -2.47 -6.65 10.09
N LEU A 25 -1.87 -5.50 9.80
CA LEU A 25 -1.27 -4.62 10.80
C LEU A 25 -2.32 -3.76 11.54
N SER A 26 -3.44 -3.46 10.89
CA SER A 26 -4.43 -2.49 11.42
C SER A 26 -5.23 -2.97 12.62
N VAL A 27 -5.10 -4.23 13.03
CA VAL A 27 -5.91 -4.81 14.11
C VAL A 27 -5.18 -4.78 15.46
N ASP A 28 -3.87 -5.09 15.49
CA ASP A 28 -3.15 -5.37 16.76
C ASP A 28 -1.89 -4.51 16.99
N SER A 29 -1.59 -3.55 16.11
CA SER A 29 -0.34 -2.76 16.17
C SER A 29 -0.55 -1.35 16.73
N HIS A 30 0.47 -0.80 17.40
CA HIS A 30 0.56 0.63 17.72
C HIS A 30 0.35 1.52 16.48
N TRP A 31 0.69 0.99 15.29
CA TRP A 31 0.55 1.66 14.00
C TRP A 31 -0.85 1.53 13.36
N ALA A 32 -1.84 0.94 14.05
CA ALA A 32 -3.13 0.57 13.48
C ALA A 32 -3.89 1.73 12.83
N VAL A 33 -3.88 2.91 13.47
CA VAL A 33 -4.55 4.12 12.95
C VAL A 33 -3.90 4.61 11.66
N HIS A 34 -2.57 4.68 11.63
CA HIS A 34 -1.83 5.11 10.44
C HIS A 34 -1.95 4.10 9.30
N ALA A 35 -1.86 2.81 9.61
CA ALA A 35 -2.05 1.73 8.63
C ALA A 35 -3.46 1.77 8.00
N SER A 36 -4.49 2.00 8.81
CA SER A 36 -5.88 2.14 8.33
C SER A 36 -6.05 3.31 7.37
N GLY A 37 -5.43 4.45 7.66
CA GLY A 37 -5.46 5.63 6.81
C GLY A 37 -4.82 5.39 5.45
N VAL A 38 -3.58 4.88 5.43
CA VAL A 38 -2.86 4.59 4.18
C VAL A 38 -3.55 3.49 3.37
N ARG A 39 -4.07 2.45 4.02
CA ARG A 39 -4.84 1.39 3.37
C ARG A 39 -6.06 1.95 2.64
N ARG A 40 -6.83 2.83 3.29
CA ARG A 40 -8.02 3.45 2.67
C ARG A 40 -7.64 4.29 1.46
N SER A 41 -6.57 5.08 1.57
CA SER A 41 -6.10 5.91 0.46
C SER A 41 -5.60 5.08 -0.72
N LEU A 42 -4.92 3.95 -0.47
CA LEU A 42 -4.50 3.02 -1.53
C LEU A 42 -5.69 2.36 -2.21
N LEU A 43 -6.68 1.88 -1.45
CA LEU A 43 -7.92 1.32 -2.01
C LEU A 43 -8.62 2.35 -2.89
N ARG A 44 -8.76 3.60 -2.41
CA ARG A 44 -9.40 4.65 -3.18
C ARG A 44 -8.67 4.94 -4.49
N ALA A 45 -7.34 5.04 -4.47
CA ALA A 45 -6.55 5.25 -5.67
C ALA A 45 -6.62 4.06 -6.64
N LEU A 46 -6.76 2.83 -6.15
CA LEU A 46 -7.01 1.65 -7.00
C LEU A 46 -8.40 1.71 -7.67
N ASP A 47 -9.43 2.10 -6.92
CA ASP A 47 -10.79 2.27 -7.45
C ASP A 47 -10.81 3.37 -8.52
N ASP A 48 -10.25 4.54 -8.23
CA ASP A 48 -10.19 5.66 -9.18
C ASP A 48 -9.41 5.28 -10.46
N LEU A 49 -8.34 4.47 -10.34
CA LEU A 49 -7.61 3.95 -11.51
C LEU A 49 -8.47 3.00 -12.35
N ALA A 50 -9.27 2.15 -11.71
CA ALA A 50 -10.20 1.25 -12.39
C ALA A 50 -11.33 2.02 -13.11
N GLU A 51 -11.70 3.19 -12.60
CA GLU A 51 -12.63 4.13 -13.23
C GLU A 51 -12.00 4.98 -14.36
N GLY A 52 -10.67 4.88 -14.54
CA GLY A 52 -9.95 5.60 -15.59
C GLY A 52 -9.44 6.99 -15.20
N ASP A 53 -9.35 7.31 -13.91
CA ASP A 53 -8.74 8.57 -13.45
C ASP A 53 -7.24 8.60 -13.77
N GLU A 54 -6.84 9.50 -14.67
CA GLU A 54 -5.46 9.69 -15.11
C GLU A 54 -4.50 10.12 -14.00
N SER A 55 -5.01 10.66 -12.89
CA SER A 55 -4.21 11.08 -11.73
C SER A 55 -3.99 9.96 -10.70
N ALA A 56 -4.70 8.85 -10.82
CA ALA A 56 -4.59 7.72 -9.90
C ALA A 56 -3.19 7.06 -9.85
N PRO A 57 -2.47 6.87 -10.98
CA PRO A 57 -1.11 6.33 -10.95
C PRO A 57 -0.16 7.17 -10.08
N GLY A 58 -0.19 8.50 -10.23
CA GLY A 58 0.63 9.41 -9.43
C GLY A 58 0.28 9.38 -7.94
N ARG A 59 -1.01 9.19 -7.60
CA ARG A 59 -1.42 8.97 -6.20
C ARG A 59 -0.89 7.65 -5.65
N LEU A 60 -0.96 6.56 -6.42
CA LEU A 60 -0.39 5.27 -6.02
C LEU A 60 1.12 5.39 -5.77
N GLU A 61 1.85 6.04 -6.67
CA GLU A 61 3.29 6.30 -6.51
C GLU A 61 3.62 7.10 -5.23
N ALA A 62 2.79 8.08 -4.88
CA ALA A 62 2.97 8.86 -3.64
C ALA A 62 2.62 8.07 -2.37
N LEU A 63 1.64 7.16 -2.43
CA LEU A 63 1.15 6.40 -1.28
C LEU A 63 2.00 5.17 -0.96
N LEU A 64 2.58 4.52 -1.98
CA LEU A 64 3.39 3.32 -1.82
C LEU A 64 4.54 3.50 -0.81
N PRO A 65 5.38 4.55 -0.87
CA PRO A 65 6.46 4.76 0.10
C PRO A 65 5.95 4.90 1.54
N LEU A 66 4.80 5.55 1.74
CA LEU A 66 4.20 5.71 3.07
C LEU A 66 3.75 4.37 3.64
N GLY A 67 3.09 3.54 2.83
CA GLY A 67 2.66 2.22 3.28
C GLY A 67 3.84 1.28 3.56
N PHE A 68 4.90 1.32 2.72
CA PHE A 68 6.11 0.54 2.99
C PHE A 68 6.78 0.93 4.29
N LYS A 69 6.92 2.23 4.56
CA LYS A 69 7.49 2.73 5.82
C LYS A 69 6.69 2.25 7.03
N LEU A 70 5.36 2.26 6.96
CA LEU A 70 4.52 1.75 8.06
C LEU A 70 4.71 0.24 8.29
N VAL A 71 4.76 -0.56 7.23
CA VAL A 71 5.01 -2.00 7.34
C VAL A 71 6.39 -2.27 7.92
N GLU A 72 7.41 -1.52 7.50
CA GLU A 72 8.76 -1.63 8.02
C GLU A 72 8.85 -1.27 9.51
N GLN A 73 8.25 -0.14 9.91
CA GLN A 73 8.22 0.28 11.32
C GLN A 73 7.51 -0.73 12.20
N ALA A 74 6.36 -1.25 11.74
CA ALA A 74 5.63 -2.25 12.50
C ALA A 74 6.41 -3.58 12.62
N ALA A 75 7.10 -4.01 11.56
CA ALA A 75 7.93 -5.20 11.60
C ALA A 75 9.12 -5.05 12.58
N ARG A 76 9.77 -3.88 12.61
CA ARG A 76 10.85 -3.59 13.57
C ARG A 76 10.35 -3.65 15.02
N GLU A 77 9.21 -3.01 15.30
CA GLU A 77 8.65 -3.01 16.66
C GLU A 77 8.21 -4.42 17.12
N MET A 78 7.73 -5.27 16.21
CA MET A 78 7.44 -6.66 16.52
C MET A 78 8.70 -7.46 16.82
N GLY A 79 9.77 -7.29 16.01
CA GLY A 79 11.05 -7.99 16.21
C GLY A 79 11.83 -7.52 17.45
N ASP A 80 11.68 -6.26 17.85
CA ASP A 80 12.28 -5.71 19.09
C ASP A 80 11.53 -6.17 20.36
N ARG A 81 10.33 -6.75 20.22
CA ARG A 81 9.51 -7.26 21.32
C ARG A 81 9.69 -8.76 21.60
N GLU A 82 10.45 -9.47 20.77
CA GLU A 82 10.82 -10.89 20.95
C GLU A 82 12.17 -11.04 21.68
#